data_AF-A0A847ATP6-F1
#
_entry.id   AF-A0A847ATP6-F1
#
_cell.length_a   1.000
_cell.length_b   1.000
_cell.length_c   1.000
_cell.angle_alpha   90.00
_cell.angle_beta   90.00
_cell.angle_gamma   90.00
#
_symmetry.space_group_name_H-M   'P 1'
#
loop_
_entity.id
_entity.type
_entity.pdbx_description
1 polymer ?
#
loop_
_entity_poly.entity_id
_entity_poly.type
_entity_poly.pdbx_seq_one_letter_code
_entity_poly.pdbx_strand_id
1 'polypeptide(L)'
;AKKYNPIAEFPGRNDRDKDEAIADFLEYSRNELEPYNVNLGADVFGIITRTWDDYPEDLGQTWILIGEHVDNIAPMVYPSHYSTGWYNLENPNAHPYLVVKGAMEEAIEKNSSMENPPVIRPWIQDFDWAGIVYGPDKVRDQIIAAKELGVYEYMIWNPSNVYDPYAFMMTEKENSTTYPLNKGELDYREKSPADGAVKYLTGMLQDRYSYTYLMTPVADRVNDFDEFLKLQEESNIKLLIYKVYGYEMDANDNNKANISLYYKIEVKNGDTR
;
A
#
# COMPACT_ATOMS: atom_id res chain seq x y z
N ALA A 1 0.52 -21.69 -3.19
CA ALA A 1 -0.94 -21.48 -3.31
C ALA A 1 -1.75 -22.75 -3.70
N LYS A 2 -1.30 -23.67 -4.55
CA LYS A 2 -2.13 -24.80 -5.08
C LYS A 2 -2.75 -25.83 -4.10
N LYS A 3 -2.63 -25.69 -2.77
CA LYS A 3 -3.22 -26.63 -1.79
C LYS A 3 -3.75 -25.96 -0.51
N TYR A 4 -4.10 -24.69 -0.54
CA TYR A 4 -4.78 -24.07 0.60
C TYR A 4 -6.30 -24.16 0.39
N ASN A 5 -6.86 -25.27 0.87
CA ASN A 5 -8.29 -25.53 1.05
C ASN A 5 -9.17 -25.81 -0.21
N PRO A 6 -9.42 -27.09 -0.57
CA PRO A 6 -10.35 -27.47 -1.66
C PRO A 6 -11.84 -27.16 -1.37
N ILE A 7 -12.17 -26.53 -0.24
CA ILE A 7 -13.55 -26.24 0.21
C ILE A 7 -13.88 -24.73 0.12
N ALA A 8 -12.91 -23.87 -0.20
CA ALA A 8 -13.19 -22.47 -0.48
C ALA A 8 -13.72 -22.30 -1.92
N GLU A 9 -14.87 -22.90 -2.20
CA GLU A 9 -15.62 -22.62 -3.43
C GLU A 9 -16.30 -21.26 -3.29
N PHE A 10 -16.13 -20.39 -4.28
CA PHE A 10 -16.91 -19.16 -4.42
C PHE A 10 -18.09 -19.49 -5.36
N PRO A 11 -19.21 -20.03 -4.83
CA PRO A 11 -20.30 -20.51 -5.66
C PRO A 11 -20.89 -19.36 -6.46
N GLY A 12 -21.18 -19.61 -7.75
CA GLY A 12 -21.72 -18.56 -8.63
C GLY A 12 -20.68 -17.55 -9.10
N ARG A 13 -19.38 -17.87 -9.04
CA ARG A 13 -18.28 -17.03 -9.57
C ARG A 13 -18.57 -16.51 -10.97
N ASN A 14 -19.12 -17.34 -11.88
CA ASN A 14 -19.44 -16.95 -13.26
C ASN A 14 -18.32 -16.15 -13.95
N ASP A 15 -17.07 -16.61 -13.79
CA ASP A 15 -15.83 -15.97 -14.28
C ASP A 15 -15.51 -14.58 -13.70
N ARG A 16 -16.23 -14.14 -12.66
CA ARG A 16 -15.96 -12.90 -11.91
C ARG A 16 -14.83 -13.09 -10.90
N ASP A 17 -14.03 -12.06 -10.64
CA ASP A 17 -13.05 -12.10 -9.56
C ASP A 17 -13.67 -11.77 -8.20
N LYS A 18 -13.09 -12.35 -7.13
CA LYS A 18 -13.69 -12.29 -5.78
C LYS A 18 -13.63 -10.89 -5.20
N ASP A 19 -12.53 -10.19 -5.45
CA ASP A 19 -12.27 -8.82 -5.04
C ASP A 19 -13.17 -7.83 -5.77
N GLU A 20 -13.47 -8.05 -7.06
CA GLU A 20 -14.53 -7.32 -7.76
C GLU A 20 -15.88 -7.48 -7.04
N ALA A 21 -16.26 -8.71 -6.67
CA ALA A 21 -17.53 -8.96 -6.00
C ALA A 21 -17.63 -8.27 -4.63
N ILE A 22 -16.51 -8.19 -3.92
CA ILE A 22 -16.42 -7.48 -2.65
C ILE A 22 -16.45 -5.96 -2.87
N ALA A 23 -15.81 -5.45 -3.92
CA ALA A 23 -15.85 -4.04 -4.30
C ALA A 23 -17.28 -3.58 -4.61
N ASP A 24 -18.02 -4.29 -5.48
CA ASP A 24 -19.44 -3.99 -5.76
C ASP A 24 -20.30 -3.97 -4.50
N PHE A 25 -20.06 -4.90 -3.57
CA PHE A 25 -20.80 -4.95 -2.33
C PHE A 25 -20.50 -3.74 -1.44
N LEU A 26 -19.26 -3.27 -1.41
CA LEU A 26 -18.86 -2.06 -0.69
C LEU A 26 -19.44 -0.81 -1.34
N GLU A 27 -19.44 -0.73 -2.68
CA GLU A 27 -20.11 0.35 -3.42
C GLU A 27 -21.61 0.40 -3.10
N TYR A 28 -22.29 -0.76 -3.20
CA TYR A 28 -23.69 -0.90 -2.82
C TYR A 28 -23.93 -0.46 -1.37
N SER A 29 -23.09 -0.94 -0.45
CA SER A 29 -23.20 -0.59 0.98
C SER A 29 -23.03 0.90 1.22
N ARG A 30 -22.07 1.55 0.53
CA ARG A 30 -21.87 3.00 0.60
C ARG A 30 -23.12 3.75 0.16
N ASN A 31 -23.72 3.36 -0.96
CA ASN A 31 -24.94 4.00 -1.48
C ASN A 31 -26.14 3.83 -0.52
N GLU A 32 -26.33 2.64 0.05
CA GLU A 32 -27.40 2.39 1.03
C GLU A 32 -27.18 3.11 2.36
N LEU A 33 -25.92 3.36 2.73
CA LEU A 33 -25.55 4.02 3.99
C LEU A 33 -25.46 5.55 3.89
N GLU A 34 -25.43 6.12 2.68
CA GLU A 34 -25.34 7.58 2.45
C GLU A 34 -26.37 8.38 3.27
N PRO A 35 -27.67 8.01 3.35
CA PRO A 35 -28.67 8.77 4.12
C PRO A 35 -28.41 8.81 5.63
N TYR A 36 -27.61 7.89 6.16
CA TYR A 36 -27.30 7.79 7.58
C TYR A 36 -26.06 8.62 7.97
N ASN A 37 -25.31 9.14 7.00
CA ASN A 37 -24.11 9.94 7.22
C ASN A 37 -23.12 9.26 8.19
N VAL A 38 -22.79 8.00 7.88
CA VAL A 38 -21.85 7.16 8.64
C VAL A 38 -20.61 6.87 7.81
N ASN A 39 -19.48 6.67 8.47
CA ASN A 39 -18.26 6.22 7.82
C ASN A 39 -18.32 4.71 7.55
N LEU A 40 -17.83 4.29 6.39
CA LEU A 40 -17.60 2.89 6.04
C LEU A 40 -16.14 2.52 6.24
N GLY A 41 -15.89 1.44 6.97
CA GLY A 41 -14.55 0.88 7.17
C GLY A 41 -14.47 -0.57 6.70
N ALA A 42 -13.29 -0.98 6.21
CA ALA A 42 -13.01 -2.38 5.86
C ALA A 42 -11.75 -2.90 6.54
N ASP A 43 -11.89 -4.02 7.26
CA ASP A 43 -10.77 -4.80 7.77
C ASP A 43 -10.22 -5.70 6.64
N VAL A 44 -8.92 -5.61 6.39
CA VAL A 44 -8.27 -6.32 5.28
C VAL A 44 -7.03 -7.07 5.75
N PHE A 45 -6.65 -8.13 5.05
CA PHE A 45 -5.43 -8.87 5.38
C PHE A 45 -4.19 -7.98 5.22
N GLY A 46 -3.24 -8.03 6.15
CA GLY A 46 -2.00 -7.25 6.07
C GLY A 46 -1.19 -7.51 4.79
N ILE A 47 -1.30 -8.68 4.16
CA ILE A 47 -0.62 -8.99 2.89
C ILE A 47 -1.05 -8.08 1.73
N ILE A 48 -2.29 -7.57 1.77
CA ILE A 48 -2.82 -6.73 0.71
C ILE A 48 -2.28 -5.30 0.78
N THR A 49 -1.46 -4.93 1.77
CA THR A 49 -0.61 -3.74 1.63
C THR A 49 0.41 -3.93 0.53
N ARG A 50 0.86 -5.17 0.28
CA ARG A 50 1.95 -5.51 -0.64
C ARG A 50 1.49 -6.03 -2.01
N THR A 51 0.50 -6.92 -2.06
CA THR A 51 0.06 -7.58 -3.30
C THR A 51 -0.71 -6.61 -4.18
N TRP A 52 -0.37 -6.47 -5.46
CA TRP A 52 -1.06 -5.52 -6.34
C TRP A 52 -2.49 -5.93 -6.64
N ASP A 53 -2.69 -7.23 -6.81
CA ASP A 53 -3.88 -7.90 -7.29
C ASP A 53 -4.23 -9.05 -6.34
N ASP A 54 -5.45 -9.59 -6.43
CA ASP A 54 -5.91 -10.67 -5.56
C ASP A 54 -5.20 -12.00 -5.89
N TYR A 55 -4.85 -12.22 -7.16
CA TYR A 55 -4.06 -13.40 -7.55
C TYR A 55 -2.56 -13.22 -7.23
N PRO A 56 -1.84 -14.24 -6.72
CA PRO A 56 -2.24 -15.65 -6.54
C PRO A 56 -2.86 -16.02 -5.18
N GLU A 57 -3.07 -15.06 -4.30
CA GLU A 57 -3.62 -15.30 -2.96
C GLU A 57 -5.12 -15.67 -2.98
N ASP A 58 -5.91 -15.11 -3.91
CA ASP A 58 -7.35 -15.35 -4.16
C ASP A 58 -8.20 -15.17 -2.88
N LEU A 59 -7.91 -14.11 -2.13
CA LEU A 59 -8.51 -13.74 -0.84
C LEU A 59 -9.81 -12.93 -0.99
N GLY A 60 -10.07 -12.41 -2.19
CA GLY A 60 -11.12 -11.45 -2.48
C GLY A 60 -10.81 -10.03 -2.01
N GLN A 61 -9.53 -9.68 -1.85
CA GLN A 61 -9.16 -8.38 -1.31
C GLN A 61 -8.03 -7.74 -2.11
N THR A 62 -8.38 -6.68 -2.83
CA THR A 62 -7.44 -5.81 -3.51
C THR A 62 -7.52 -4.41 -2.92
N TRP A 63 -6.36 -3.85 -2.54
CA TRP A 63 -6.29 -2.57 -1.83
C TRP A 63 -6.95 -1.44 -2.60
N ILE A 64 -6.64 -1.31 -3.89
CA ILE A 64 -7.13 -0.23 -4.74
C ILE A 64 -8.64 -0.35 -4.97
N LEU A 65 -9.17 -1.56 -5.15
CA LEU A 65 -10.62 -1.80 -5.32
C LEU A 65 -11.40 -1.54 -4.03
N ILE A 66 -10.94 -2.07 -2.88
CA ILE A 66 -11.62 -1.84 -1.60
C ILE A 66 -11.55 -0.36 -1.21
N GLY A 67 -10.37 0.24 -1.40
CA GLY A 67 -10.11 1.60 -0.94
C GLY A 67 -11.00 2.66 -1.59
N GLU A 68 -11.44 2.46 -2.84
CA GLU A 68 -12.33 3.38 -3.55
C GLU A 68 -13.71 3.50 -2.88
N HIS A 69 -14.10 2.48 -2.12
CA HIS A 69 -15.44 2.38 -1.57
C HIS A 69 -15.51 2.57 -0.05
N VAL A 70 -14.39 2.80 0.66
CA VAL A 70 -14.38 2.98 2.13
C VAL A 70 -13.75 4.30 2.56
N ASP A 71 -14.13 4.79 3.74
CA ASP A 71 -13.50 5.97 4.37
C ASP A 71 -12.25 5.56 5.16
N ASN A 72 -12.25 4.36 5.71
CA ASN A 72 -11.15 3.78 6.48
C ASN A 72 -10.79 2.39 5.95
N ILE A 73 -9.50 2.15 5.69
CA ILE A 73 -8.99 0.81 5.39
C ILE A 73 -8.08 0.34 6.51
N ALA A 74 -8.35 -0.85 7.03
CA ALA A 74 -7.74 -1.35 8.26
C ALA A 74 -6.96 -2.64 8.01
N PRO A 75 -5.71 -2.55 7.53
CA PRO A 75 -4.88 -3.74 7.37
C PRO A 75 -4.56 -4.37 8.72
N MET A 76 -4.79 -5.67 8.82
CA MET A 76 -4.43 -6.49 9.97
C MET A 76 -2.94 -6.81 9.97
N VAL A 77 -2.15 -5.91 10.53
CA VAL A 77 -0.69 -5.99 10.59
C VAL A 77 -0.26 -6.58 11.93
N TYR A 78 -0.31 -7.91 12.01
CA TYR A 78 0.14 -8.65 13.20
C TYR A 78 1.53 -9.22 12.93
N PRO A 79 2.61 -8.71 13.55
CA PRO A 79 3.97 -9.18 13.28
C PRO A 79 4.17 -10.70 13.47
N SER A 80 3.37 -11.33 14.32
CA SER A 80 3.32 -12.79 14.49
C SER A 80 2.88 -13.57 13.24
N HIS A 81 2.17 -12.94 12.31
CA HIS A 81 1.61 -13.56 11.11
C HIS A 81 2.49 -13.34 9.86
N TYR A 82 3.60 -12.62 10.00
CA TYR A 82 4.60 -12.44 8.95
C TYR A 82 5.67 -13.54 9.09
N SER A 83 5.91 -14.30 8.00
CA SER A 83 6.88 -15.41 8.02
C SER A 83 8.33 -14.91 7.96
N THR A 84 9.29 -15.77 8.30
CA THR A 84 10.73 -15.48 8.12
C THR A 84 11.03 -14.94 6.72
N GLY A 85 11.86 -13.90 6.65
CA GLY A 85 12.27 -13.22 5.42
C GLY A 85 11.42 -11.99 5.08
N TRP A 86 10.23 -11.83 5.66
CA TRP A 86 9.47 -10.59 5.50
C TRP A 86 10.26 -9.39 6.01
N TYR A 87 10.33 -8.34 5.20
CA TYR A 87 11.13 -7.13 5.45
C TYR A 87 12.60 -7.43 5.81
N ASN A 88 13.15 -8.54 5.30
CA ASN A 88 14.50 -9.05 5.60
C ASN A 88 14.74 -9.42 7.07
N LEU A 89 13.68 -9.83 7.78
CA LEU A 89 13.73 -10.18 9.20
C LEU A 89 13.76 -11.70 9.38
N GLU A 90 14.66 -12.18 10.23
CA GLU A 90 14.70 -13.60 10.60
C GLU A 90 13.45 -13.99 11.41
N ASN A 91 13.03 -13.09 12.32
CA ASN A 91 11.82 -13.24 13.13
C ASN A 91 11.00 -11.94 13.14
N PRO A 92 10.06 -11.75 12.20
CA PRO A 92 9.21 -10.55 12.16
C PRO A 92 8.47 -10.26 13.47
N ASN A 93 8.03 -11.30 14.18
CA ASN A 93 7.30 -11.14 15.44
C ASN A 93 8.13 -10.44 16.54
N ALA A 94 9.45 -10.56 16.48
CA ALA A 94 10.39 -9.90 17.39
C ALA A 94 10.74 -8.46 16.98
N HIS A 95 10.32 -8.01 15.80
CA HIS A 95 10.62 -6.69 15.23
C HIS A 95 9.36 -5.93 14.79
N PRO A 96 8.41 -5.70 15.71
CA PRO A 96 7.10 -5.13 15.39
C PRO A 96 7.18 -3.74 14.73
N TYR A 97 8.13 -2.90 15.16
CA TYR A 97 8.39 -1.60 14.50
C TYR A 97 8.64 -1.76 13.00
N LEU A 98 9.53 -2.68 12.60
CA LEU A 98 9.94 -2.85 11.21
C LEU A 98 8.83 -3.46 10.35
N VAL A 99 8.04 -4.38 10.92
CA VAL A 99 6.88 -4.96 10.22
C VAL A 99 5.82 -3.89 9.94
N VAL A 100 5.42 -3.13 10.97
CA VAL A 100 4.40 -2.09 10.80
C VAL A 100 4.89 -0.98 9.89
N LYS A 101 6.15 -0.55 10.03
CA LYS A 101 6.75 0.44 9.14
C LYS A 101 6.69 -0.01 7.67
N GLY A 102 7.15 -1.23 7.38
CA GLY A 102 7.14 -1.78 6.03
C GLY A 102 5.73 -1.91 5.45
N ALA A 103 4.77 -2.40 6.24
CA ALA A 103 3.39 -2.54 5.78
C ALA A 103 2.73 -1.17 5.51
N MET A 104 3.00 -0.16 6.35
CA MET A 104 2.46 1.19 6.16
C MET A 104 3.12 1.92 4.99
N GLU A 105 4.42 1.74 4.77
CA GLU A 105 5.12 2.22 3.57
C GLU A 105 4.51 1.67 2.27
N GLU A 106 4.14 0.38 2.27
CA GLU A 106 3.45 -0.26 1.14
C GLU A 106 2.01 0.26 0.97
N ALA A 107 1.27 0.42 2.08
CA ALA A 107 -0.09 0.97 2.06
C ALA A 107 -0.15 2.43 1.57
N ILE A 108 0.78 3.29 2.03
CA ILE A 108 0.87 4.69 1.60
C ILE A 108 1.19 4.79 0.11
N GLU A 109 2.10 3.95 -0.40
CA GLU A 109 2.43 3.90 -1.82
C GLU A 109 1.21 3.52 -2.68
N LYS A 110 0.31 2.67 -2.17
CA LYS A 110 -0.93 2.36 -2.88
C LYS A 110 -1.94 3.49 -2.80
N ASN A 111 -2.11 4.09 -1.62
CA ASN A 111 -2.96 5.27 -1.47
C ASN A 111 -2.53 6.43 -2.37
N SER A 112 -1.24 6.60 -2.67
CA SER A 112 -0.79 7.66 -3.59
C SER A 112 -1.25 7.46 -5.04
N SER A 113 -1.80 6.30 -5.38
CA SER A 113 -2.39 6.02 -6.68
C SER A 113 -3.89 6.34 -6.76
N MET A 114 -4.48 6.89 -5.71
CA MET A 114 -5.91 7.12 -5.64
C MET A 114 -6.20 8.62 -5.56
N GLU A 115 -7.30 9.07 -6.18
CA GLU A 115 -7.73 10.46 -6.10
C GLU A 115 -8.22 10.81 -4.69
N ASN A 116 -9.03 9.93 -4.10
CA ASN A 116 -9.59 10.06 -2.76
C ASN A 116 -9.24 8.82 -1.94
N PRO A 117 -7.99 8.67 -1.48
CA PRO A 117 -7.57 7.48 -0.74
C PRO A 117 -8.28 7.38 0.62
N PRO A 118 -8.60 6.16 1.08
CA PRO A 118 -9.13 5.94 2.42
C PRO A 118 -8.07 6.27 3.48
N VAL A 119 -8.52 6.65 4.68
CA VAL A 119 -7.63 6.79 5.84
C VAL A 119 -7.11 5.41 6.25
N ILE A 120 -5.79 5.26 6.33
CA ILE A 120 -5.15 4.03 6.77
C ILE A 120 -5.25 3.95 8.30
N ARG A 121 -5.88 2.88 8.81
CA ARG A 121 -6.05 2.62 10.26
C ARG A 121 -5.67 1.16 10.56
N PRO A 122 -4.38 0.81 10.64
CA PRO A 122 -3.97 -0.57 10.84
C PRO A 122 -4.48 -1.15 12.15
N TRP A 123 -4.82 -2.44 12.15
CA TRP A 123 -4.81 -3.22 13.38
C TRP A 123 -3.37 -3.62 13.72
N ILE A 124 -2.94 -3.33 14.94
CA ILE A 124 -1.62 -3.68 15.48
C ILE A 124 -1.76 -4.76 16.58
N GLN A 125 -0.67 -5.50 16.84
CA GLN A 125 -0.67 -6.64 17.75
C GLN A 125 -0.34 -6.24 19.19
N ASP A 126 -1.07 -6.77 20.16
CA ASP A 126 -0.78 -6.69 21.60
C ASP A 126 -0.93 -8.06 22.29
N PHE A 127 -0.48 -9.14 21.65
CA PHE A 127 -0.53 -10.48 22.24
C PHE A 127 0.76 -11.26 22.03
N ASP A 128 1.04 -12.12 23.01
CA ASP A 128 2.17 -13.03 22.99
C ASP A 128 1.96 -14.12 21.93
N TRP A 129 3.01 -14.39 21.16
CA TRP A 129 2.95 -15.47 20.19
C TRP A 129 4.34 -16.06 19.97
N ALA A 130 4.40 -17.39 19.81
CA ALA A 130 5.63 -18.13 19.47
C ALA A 130 6.87 -17.74 20.31
N GLY A 131 6.69 -17.49 21.61
CA GLY A 131 7.78 -17.15 22.54
C GLY A 131 8.20 -15.68 22.55
N ILE A 132 7.52 -14.80 21.81
CA ILE A 132 7.73 -13.36 21.89
C ILE A 132 6.65 -12.74 22.78
N VAL A 133 7.09 -12.09 23.85
CA VAL A 133 6.22 -11.37 24.79
C VAL A 133 5.98 -9.95 24.31
N TYR A 134 4.71 -9.56 24.23
CA TYR A 134 4.26 -8.22 23.89
C TYR A 134 3.93 -7.44 25.17
N GLY A 135 4.72 -6.40 25.40
CA GLY A 135 4.48 -5.42 26.45
C GLY A 135 4.34 -4.01 25.85
N PRO A 136 4.27 -3.00 26.72
CA PRO A 136 4.15 -1.59 26.33
C PRO A 136 5.15 -1.13 25.27
N ASP A 137 6.38 -1.64 25.31
CA ASP A 137 7.45 -1.35 24.35
C ASP A 137 7.05 -1.73 22.91
N LYS A 138 6.55 -2.96 22.71
CA LYS A 138 6.23 -3.48 21.38
C LYS A 138 4.96 -2.90 20.79
N VAL A 139 3.98 -2.59 21.62
CA VAL A 139 2.79 -1.86 21.16
C VAL A 139 3.17 -0.46 20.72
N ARG A 140 3.95 0.26 21.55
CA ARG A 140 4.39 1.61 21.23
C ARG A 140 5.28 1.65 19.98
N ASP A 141 6.17 0.69 19.80
CA ASP A 141 7.00 0.55 18.60
C ASP A 141 6.18 0.54 17.30
N GLN A 142 5.04 -0.15 17.29
CA GLN A 142 4.12 -0.20 16.14
C GLN A 142 3.44 1.15 15.91
N ILE A 143 2.98 1.80 16.98
CA ILE A 143 2.35 3.14 16.92
C ILE A 143 3.35 4.16 16.36
N ILE A 144 4.59 4.16 16.87
CA ILE A 144 5.65 5.06 16.41
C ILE A 144 5.99 4.79 14.94
N ALA A 145 6.13 3.52 14.54
CA ALA A 145 6.41 3.16 13.15
C ALA A 145 5.39 3.76 12.17
N ALA A 146 4.10 3.65 12.47
CA ALA A 146 3.03 4.24 11.66
C ALA A 146 3.07 5.79 11.71
N LYS A 147 3.22 6.36 12.91
CA LYS A 147 3.24 7.82 13.14
C LYS A 147 4.39 8.52 12.42
N GLU A 148 5.55 7.87 12.32
CA GLU A 148 6.71 8.37 11.56
C GLU A 148 6.41 8.57 10.07
N LEU A 149 5.43 7.85 9.53
CA LEU A 149 5.00 7.89 8.13
C LEU A 149 3.71 8.73 7.93
N GLY A 150 3.19 9.34 9.00
CA GLY A 150 1.97 10.16 8.94
C GLY A 150 0.67 9.36 9.12
N VAL A 151 0.75 8.08 9.50
CA VAL A 151 -0.41 7.27 9.88
C VAL A 151 -0.62 7.40 11.38
N TYR A 152 -1.64 8.17 11.78
CA TYR A 152 -1.90 8.51 13.17
C TYR A 152 -2.99 7.66 13.84
N GLU A 153 -3.79 6.96 13.04
CA GLU A 153 -4.86 6.10 13.53
C GLU A 153 -4.39 4.66 13.62
N TYR A 154 -4.92 3.92 14.59
CA TYR A 154 -4.66 2.49 14.75
C TYR A 154 -5.78 1.86 15.58
N MET A 155 -5.92 0.54 15.44
CA MET A 155 -6.71 -0.30 16.32
C MET A 155 -5.80 -1.38 16.90
N ILE A 156 -6.11 -1.90 18.09
CA ILE A 156 -5.21 -2.84 18.78
C ILE A 156 -5.94 -4.14 19.02
N TRP A 157 -5.30 -5.21 18.61
CA TRP A 157 -5.84 -6.55 18.79
C TRP A 157 -5.12 -7.28 19.92
N ASN A 158 -5.87 -7.64 20.95
CA ASN A 158 -5.50 -8.65 21.92
C ASN A 158 -6.71 -9.59 22.14
N PRO A 159 -6.60 -10.91 21.87
CA PRO A 159 -7.72 -11.83 22.00
C PRO A 159 -8.25 -11.96 23.44
N SER A 160 -7.45 -11.64 24.45
CA SER A 160 -7.89 -11.59 25.85
C SER A 160 -8.64 -10.31 26.20
N ASN A 161 -8.62 -9.30 25.33
CA ASN A 161 -9.14 -7.95 25.58
C ASN A 161 -8.55 -7.27 26.83
N VAL A 162 -7.33 -7.66 27.22
CA VAL A 162 -6.59 -7.05 28.32
C VAL A 162 -5.44 -6.23 27.74
N TYR A 163 -5.46 -4.92 27.97
CA TYR A 163 -4.47 -3.99 27.44
C TYR A 163 -3.67 -3.37 28.58
N ASP A 164 -2.34 -3.31 28.43
CA ASP A 164 -1.49 -2.62 29.39
C ASP A 164 -1.59 -1.09 29.15
N PRO A 165 -2.09 -0.30 30.12
CA PRO A 165 -2.22 1.15 29.95
C PRO A 165 -0.89 1.87 29.71
N TYR A 166 0.26 1.30 30.11
CA TYR A 166 1.57 1.88 29.85
C TYR A 166 1.92 1.93 28.36
N ALA A 167 1.31 1.06 27.52
CA ALA A 167 1.46 1.12 26.07
C ALA A 167 1.03 2.48 25.49
N PHE A 168 0.09 3.17 26.18
CA PHE A 168 -0.50 4.43 25.74
C PHE A 168 0.15 5.66 26.35
N MET A 169 1.13 5.50 27.24
CA MET A 169 1.90 6.61 27.78
C MET A 169 3.03 7.02 26.81
N MET A 170 2.98 8.26 26.33
CA MET A 170 3.98 8.78 25.38
C MET A 170 5.30 9.02 26.11
N THR A 171 6.41 8.67 25.46
CA THR A 171 7.74 9.00 25.98
C THR A 171 8.05 10.48 25.79
N GLU A 172 8.99 11.03 26.56
CA GLU A 172 9.48 12.40 26.35
C GLU A 172 10.01 12.60 24.92
N LYS A 173 10.75 11.60 24.40
CA LYS A 173 11.24 11.59 23.03
C LYS A 173 10.09 11.74 22.03
N GLU A 174 9.04 10.93 22.16
CA GLU A 174 7.85 11.00 21.31
C GLU A 174 7.19 12.39 21.38
N ASN A 175 6.99 12.93 22.58
CA ASN A 175 6.37 14.24 22.78
C ASN A 175 7.21 15.39 22.16
N SER A 176 8.54 15.25 22.13
CA SER A 176 9.44 16.24 21.54
C SER A 176 9.67 16.07 20.04
N THR A 177 9.18 14.98 19.44
CA THR A 177 9.42 14.67 18.02
C THR A 177 8.27 15.20 17.16
N THR A 178 8.59 15.90 16.07
CA THR A 178 7.62 16.30 15.06
C THR A 178 7.35 15.13 14.10
N TYR A 179 6.07 14.81 13.90
CA TYR A 179 5.59 13.76 13.00
C TYR A 179 4.71 14.35 11.89
N PRO A 180 4.70 13.78 10.67
CA PRO A 180 5.55 12.68 10.22
C PRO A 180 7.02 13.11 10.19
N LEU A 181 7.95 12.15 10.14
CA LEU A 181 9.35 12.50 10.07
C LEU A 181 9.62 13.27 8.77
N ASN A 182 10.31 14.40 8.88
CA ASN A 182 10.75 15.14 7.71
C ASN A 182 11.85 14.35 7.00
N LYS A 183 11.55 13.90 5.77
CA LYS A 183 12.46 13.15 4.90
C LYS A 183 13.19 14.03 3.88
N GLY A 184 13.01 15.35 3.97
CA GLY A 184 13.56 16.31 3.03
C GLY A 184 12.95 16.10 1.64
N GLU A 185 13.79 15.75 0.68
CA GLU A 185 13.40 15.50 -0.71
C GLU A 185 12.98 14.03 -0.96
N LEU A 186 13.14 13.16 0.05
CA LEU A 186 12.81 11.74 -0.07
C LEU A 186 11.36 11.49 0.32
N ASP A 187 10.75 10.48 -0.30
CA ASP A 187 9.46 9.96 0.14
C ASP A 187 9.56 9.18 1.46
N TYR A 188 8.42 8.68 1.96
CA TYR A 188 8.35 7.90 3.19
C TYR A 188 9.10 6.56 3.13
N ARG A 189 9.43 6.08 1.93
CA ARG A 189 10.21 4.87 1.65
C ARG A 189 11.68 5.20 1.38
N GLU A 190 12.08 6.44 1.66
CA GLU A 190 13.42 6.98 1.47
C GLU A 190 13.87 6.91 0.01
N LYS A 191 12.95 7.15 -0.93
CA LYS A 191 13.20 7.23 -2.38
C LYS A 191 13.27 8.67 -2.84
N SER A 192 14.27 8.94 -3.67
CA SER A 192 14.42 10.23 -4.33
C SER A 192 13.53 10.34 -5.57
N PRO A 193 13.34 11.54 -6.13
CA PRO A 193 12.69 11.69 -7.44
C PRO A 193 13.35 10.88 -8.56
N ALA A 194 14.69 10.72 -8.53
CA ALA A 194 15.40 9.86 -9.47
C ALA A 194 15.02 8.38 -9.30
N ASP A 195 14.84 7.90 -8.07
CA ASP A 195 14.37 6.53 -7.80
C ASP A 195 12.93 6.33 -8.33
N GLY A 196 12.08 7.35 -8.19
CA GLY A 196 10.74 7.37 -8.80
C GLY A 196 10.81 7.20 -10.33
N ALA A 197 11.67 7.96 -11.00
CA ALA A 197 11.89 7.82 -12.44
C ALA A 197 12.45 6.43 -12.81
N VAL A 198 13.37 5.87 -12.01
CA VAL A 198 13.84 4.50 -12.19
C VAL A 198 12.69 3.50 -12.06
N LYS A 199 11.80 3.65 -11.09
CA LYS A 199 10.64 2.76 -10.90
C LYS A 199 9.70 2.82 -12.10
N TYR A 200 9.35 4.01 -12.57
CA TYR A 200 8.51 4.20 -13.76
C TYR A 200 9.13 3.55 -15.01
N LEU A 201 10.40 3.87 -15.30
CA LEU A 201 11.09 3.34 -16.48
C LEU A 201 11.36 1.83 -16.38
N THR A 202 11.58 1.30 -15.18
CA THR A 202 11.62 -0.16 -14.96
C THR A 202 10.27 -0.78 -15.26
N GLY A 203 9.18 -0.12 -14.84
CA GLY A 203 7.81 -0.51 -15.14
C GLY A 203 7.57 -0.64 -16.64
N MET A 204 7.91 0.42 -17.38
CA MET A 204 7.81 0.42 -18.85
C MET A 204 8.70 -0.63 -19.53
N LEU A 205 9.93 -0.85 -19.04
CA LEU A 205 10.88 -1.77 -19.68
C LEU A 205 10.49 -3.25 -19.47
N GLN A 206 9.83 -3.55 -18.35
CA GLN A 206 9.50 -4.91 -17.93
C GLN A 206 8.00 -5.23 -18.03
N ASP A 207 7.22 -4.35 -18.68
CA ASP A 207 5.77 -4.47 -18.78
C ASP A 207 5.10 -4.66 -17.40
N ARG A 208 5.63 -4.00 -16.36
CA ARG A 208 5.04 -3.98 -15.01
C ARG A 208 4.12 -2.79 -14.87
N TYR A 209 2.89 -2.93 -15.36
CA TYR A 209 1.92 -1.84 -15.44
C TYR A 209 1.50 -1.28 -14.07
N SER A 210 1.58 -2.08 -13.00
CA SER A 210 1.40 -1.57 -11.63
C SER A 210 2.41 -0.49 -11.26
N TYR A 211 3.66 -0.60 -11.76
CA TYR A 211 4.68 0.41 -11.49
C TYR A 211 4.41 1.68 -12.27
N THR A 212 4.00 1.58 -13.54
CA THR A 212 3.68 2.78 -14.34
C THR A 212 2.41 3.44 -13.82
N TYR A 213 1.38 2.68 -13.46
CA TYR A 213 0.16 3.20 -12.85
C TYR A 213 0.42 3.97 -11.55
N LEU A 214 1.21 3.40 -10.63
CA LEU A 214 1.60 4.08 -9.38
C LEU A 214 2.37 5.38 -9.63
N MET A 215 3.21 5.39 -10.67
CA MET A 215 4.14 6.50 -10.94
C MET A 215 3.61 7.53 -11.95
N THR A 216 2.48 7.24 -12.61
CA THR A 216 1.76 8.22 -13.44
C THR A 216 0.84 9.04 -12.53
N PRO A 217 0.92 10.38 -12.58
CA PRO A 217 0.07 11.25 -11.76
C PRO A 217 -1.42 10.91 -11.94
N VAL A 218 -2.19 10.94 -10.85
CA VAL A 218 -3.63 10.62 -10.86
C VAL A 218 -4.39 11.43 -11.91
N ALA A 219 -4.06 12.72 -12.06
CA ALA A 219 -4.70 13.61 -13.05
C ALA A 219 -4.38 13.26 -14.53
N ASP A 220 -3.34 12.45 -14.78
CA ASP A 220 -2.81 12.14 -16.11
C ASP A 220 -3.12 10.70 -16.56
N ARG A 221 -3.99 9.98 -15.84
CA ARG A 221 -4.41 8.62 -16.20
C ARG A 221 -5.86 8.34 -15.82
N VAL A 222 -6.38 7.23 -16.34
CA VAL A 222 -7.66 6.67 -15.89
C VAL A 222 -7.51 6.11 -14.46
N ASN A 223 -8.62 6.15 -13.70
CA ASN A 223 -8.68 5.67 -12.33
C ASN A 223 -8.77 4.14 -12.26
N ASP A 224 -9.41 3.49 -13.23
CA ASP A 224 -9.50 2.04 -13.28
C ASP A 224 -8.17 1.43 -13.77
N PHE A 225 -7.61 0.49 -13.00
CA PHE A 225 -6.32 -0.12 -13.34
C PHE A 225 -6.39 -1.00 -14.59
N ASP A 226 -7.49 -1.70 -14.83
CA ASP A 226 -7.64 -2.59 -15.98
C ASP A 226 -7.84 -1.79 -17.27
N GLU A 227 -8.57 -0.68 -17.22
CA GLU A 227 -8.64 0.29 -18.30
C GLU A 227 -7.25 0.88 -18.57
N PHE A 228 -6.50 1.25 -17.53
CA PHE A 228 -5.13 1.74 -17.68
C PHE A 228 -4.25 0.68 -18.36
N LEU A 229 -4.28 -0.56 -17.88
CA LEU A 229 -3.54 -1.69 -18.42
C LEU A 229 -3.82 -1.85 -19.92
N LYS A 230 -5.10 -1.88 -20.30
CA LYS A 230 -5.52 -2.00 -21.70
C LYS A 230 -4.96 -0.87 -22.56
N LEU A 231 -5.03 0.38 -22.09
CA LEU A 231 -4.45 1.54 -22.80
C LEU A 231 -2.92 1.43 -22.94
N GLN A 232 -2.23 0.87 -21.94
CA GLN A 232 -0.79 0.65 -22.03
C GLN A 232 -0.43 -0.50 -22.99
N GLU A 233 -1.21 -1.57 -23.05
CA GLU A 233 -1.00 -2.69 -23.98
C GLU A 233 -1.27 -2.31 -25.43
N GLU A 234 -2.25 -1.43 -25.66
CA GLU A 234 -2.57 -0.84 -26.96
C GLU A 234 -1.56 0.25 -27.38
N SER A 235 -0.66 0.65 -26.47
CA SER A 235 0.35 1.65 -26.76
C SER A 235 1.34 1.18 -27.82
N ASN A 236 1.57 2.04 -28.81
CA ASN A 236 2.58 1.80 -29.83
C ASN A 236 4.01 2.09 -29.35
N ILE A 237 4.20 2.44 -28.08
CA ILE A 237 5.50 2.83 -27.52
C ILE A 237 6.08 1.68 -26.70
N LYS A 238 7.31 1.27 -27.04
CA LYS A 238 8.08 0.29 -26.26
C LYS A 238 9.40 0.89 -25.79
N LEU A 239 9.67 0.88 -24.48
CA LEU A 239 10.97 1.28 -23.95
C LEU A 239 12.01 0.19 -24.21
N LEU A 240 13.17 0.57 -24.77
CA LEU A 240 14.26 -0.36 -25.07
C LEU A 240 15.39 -0.30 -24.05
N ILE A 241 15.75 0.91 -23.64
CA ILE A 241 16.81 1.16 -22.66
C ILE A 241 16.60 2.54 -22.03
N TYR A 242 17.06 2.69 -20.79
CA TYR A 242 17.16 3.99 -20.13
C TYR A 242 18.40 4.06 -19.24
N LYS A 243 18.76 5.29 -18.87
CA LYS A 243 19.74 5.60 -17.84
C LYS A 243 19.33 6.89 -17.14
N VAL A 244 19.19 6.85 -15.82
CA VAL A 244 18.96 8.04 -14.99
C VAL A 244 20.30 8.57 -14.50
N TYR A 245 20.54 9.87 -14.63
CA TYR A 245 21.79 10.53 -14.25
C TYR A 245 21.70 11.27 -12.91
N GLY A 246 20.51 11.77 -12.56
CA GLY A 246 20.27 12.52 -11.33
C GLY A 246 18.97 13.31 -11.40
N TYR A 247 18.72 14.11 -10.36
CA TYR A 247 17.57 15.00 -10.29
C TYR A 247 17.96 16.34 -9.66
N GLU A 248 17.15 17.35 -9.92
CA GLU A 248 17.19 18.65 -9.24
C GLU A 248 15.76 19.02 -8.84
N MET A 249 15.55 19.37 -7.57
CA MET A 249 14.25 19.84 -7.09
C MET A 249 13.89 21.17 -7.76
N ASP A 250 12.60 21.37 -8.05
CA ASP A 250 12.11 22.67 -8.51
C ASP A 250 12.26 23.70 -7.38
N ALA A 251 12.84 24.86 -7.70
CA ALA A 251 13.14 25.89 -6.71
C ALA A 251 11.88 26.56 -6.12
N ASN A 252 10.73 26.44 -6.78
CA ASN A 252 9.47 27.07 -6.38
C ASN A 252 8.39 26.06 -5.98
N ASP A 253 8.60 24.77 -6.21
CA ASP A 253 7.64 23.70 -5.90
C ASP A 253 8.37 22.47 -5.38
N ASN A 254 8.33 22.25 -4.07
CA ASN A 254 8.98 21.11 -3.43
C ASN A 254 8.34 19.75 -3.76
N ASN A 255 7.24 19.72 -4.54
CA ASN A 255 6.61 18.51 -5.04
C ASN A 255 7.04 18.17 -6.48
N LYS A 256 7.94 18.96 -7.07
CA LYS A 256 8.43 18.75 -8.43
C LYS A 256 9.94 18.63 -8.45
N ALA A 257 10.43 17.81 -9.37
CA ALA A 257 11.84 17.68 -9.67
C ALA A 257 12.05 17.49 -11.17
N ASN A 258 13.14 18.05 -11.68
CA ASN A 258 13.62 17.79 -13.02
C ASN A 258 14.55 16.58 -12.99
N ILE A 259 14.27 15.56 -13.81
CA ILE A 259 15.09 14.36 -13.89
C ILE A 259 15.99 14.41 -15.12
N SER A 260 17.29 14.29 -14.91
CA SER A 260 18.26 14.12 -16.00
C SER A 260 18.36 12.65 -16.35
N LEU A 261 17.98 12.30 -17.59
CA LEU A 261 17.95 10.90 -18.04
C LEU A 261 18.18 10.77 -19.55
N TYR A 262 18.54 9.57 -19.97
CA TYR A 262 18.57 9.11 -21.35
C TYR A 262 17.60 7.95 -21.49
N TYR A 263 16.88 7.87 -22.60
CA TYR A 263 16.09 6.71 -22.94
C TYR A 263 16.03 6.51 -24.45
N LYS A 264 15.71 5.28 -24.87
CA LYS A 264 15.44 4.92 -26.25
C LYS A 264 14.13 4.15 -26.29
N ILE A 265 13.19 4.61 -27.09
CA ILE A 265 11.93 3.91 -27.38
C ILE A 265 11.93 3.38 -28.81
N GLU A 266 11.10 2.37 -29.04
CA GLU A 266 10.61 1.94 -30.33
C GLU A 266 9.14 2.37 -30.46
N VAL A 267 8.77 2.95 -31.60
CA VAL A 267 7.37 3.23 -31.94
C VAL A 267 6.94 2.21 -32.99
N LYS A 268 6.04 1.31 -32.64
CA LYS A 268 5.46 0.35 -33.58
C LYS A 268 4.48 1.10 -34.47
N ASN A 269 4.82 1.28 -35.75
CA ASN A 269 3.89 1.87 -36.72
C ASN A 269 2.67 0.95 -36.88
N GLY A 270 1.49 1.42 -36.47
CA GLY A 270 0.32 1.32 -37.34
C GLY A 270 0.48 2.39 -38.43
N ASP A 271 0.17 2.05 -39.69
CA ASP A 271 0.39 2.87 -40.88
C ASP A 271 0.39 4.39 -40.63
N THR A 272 1.52 5.04 -40.94
CA THR A 272 1.53 6.47 -41.21
C THR A 272 0.59 6.75 -42.38
N ARG A 273 -0.53 7.42 -42.11
CA ARG A 273 -1.26 8.23 -43.09
C ARG A 273 -1.32 9.67 -42.61
#